data_AF-V4CBC9-F1
#
_entry.id   AF-V4CBC9-F1
#
_cell.length_a   1.000
_cell.length_b   1.000
_cell.length_c   1.000
_cell.angle_alpha   90.00
_cell.angle_beta   90.00
_cell.angle_gamma   90.00
#
_symmetry.space_group_name_H-M   'P 1'
#
loop_
_entity.id
_entity.type
_entity.pdbx_description
1 polymer ?
#
loop_
_entity_poly.entity_id
_entity_poly.type
_entity_poly.pdbx_seq_one_letter_code
_entity_poly.pdbx_strand_id
1 'polypeptide(L)'
;QLKVFNDLGKGVLENAWQGYNCSLFAYGQTGSGKSYSMVGYGNNKGIVPLACEDLFKGIADKRVNAKKDEEYQVTLSMLEIYNEQVRDLLNTKTLQKGGLKVRQHP
;
A
#
# COMPACT_ATOMS: atom_id res chain seq x y z
N GLN A 1 6.52 12.71 -9.46
CA GLN A 1 5.74 11.67 -8.75
C GLN A 1 4.25 11.78 -9.06
N LEU A 2 3.64 12.96 -8.97
CA LEU A 2 2.22 13.18 -9.32
C LEU A 2 1.79 12.60 -10.68
N LYS A 3 2.61 12.77 -11.73
CA LYS A 3 2.32 12.17 -13.05
C LYS A 3 2.17 10.64 -12.96
N VAL A 4 3.13 9.95 -12.36
CA VAL A 4 3.11 8.50 -12.20
C VAL A 4 1.91 8.04 -11.37
N PHE A 5 1.58 8.78 -10.30
CA PHE A 5 0.40 8.50 -9.49
C PHE A 5 -0.91 8.68 -10.28
N ASN A 6 -1.03 9.76 -11.07
CA ASN A 6 -2.20 10.00 -11.90
C ASN A 6 -2.37 8.94 -12.99
N ASP A 7 -1.27 8.53 -13.63
CA ASP A 7 -1.30 7.60 -14.76
C ASP A 7 -1.55 6.14 -14.31
N LEU A 8 -1.13 5.76 -13.10
CA LEU A 8 -1.19 4.37 -12.61
C LEU A 8 -1.87 4.23 -11.24
N GLY A 9 -1.45 5.03 -10.26
CA GLY A 9 -1.91 4.91 -8.87
C GLY A 9 -3.41 5.18 -8.70
N LYS A 10 -3.97 6.13 -9.43
CA LYS A 10 -5.42 6.40 -9.42
C LYS A 10 -6.24 5.23 -9.92
N GLY A 11 -5.85 4.62 -11.04
CA GLY A 11 -6.54 3.45 -11.57
C GLY A 11 -6.53 2.26 -10.60
N VAL A 12 -5.42 2.05 -9.89
CA VAL A 12 -5.33 1.06 -8.81
C VAL A 12 -6.34 1.35 -7.70
N LEU A 13 -6.44 2.61 -7.27
CA LEU A 13 -7.37 3.00 -6.21
C LEU A 13 -8.84 2.95 -6.65
N GLU A 14 -9.15 3.36 -7.88
CA GLU A 14 -10.49 3.26 -8.48
C GLU A 14 -10.98 1.81 -8.57
N ASN A 15 -10.10 0.88 -8.93
CA ASN A 15 -10.41 -0.54 -8.93
C ASN A 15 -10.64 -1.08 -7.51
N ALA A 16 -9.82 -0.63 -6.54
CA ALA A 16 -10.02 -0.98 -5.13
C ALA A 16 -11.38 -0.49 -4.60
N TRP A 17 -11.83 0.71 -4.99
CA TRP A 17 -13.15 1.23 -4.66
C TRP A 17 -14.31 0.42 -5.24
N GLN A 18 -14.08 -0.28 -6.36
CA GLN A 18 -15.05 -1.19 -6.98
C GLN A 18 -15.02 -2.60 -6.36
N GLY A 19 -14.16 -2.83 -5.36
CA GLY A 19 -14.03 -4.12 -4.68
C GLY A 19 -13.05 -5.09 -5.36
N TYR A 20 -12.22 -4.62 -6.30
CA TYR A 20 -11.20 -5.46 -6.92
C TYR A 20 -9.90 -5.49 -6.13
N ASN A 21 -9.29 -6.67 -6.06
CA ASN A 21 -7.92 -6.83 -5.58
C ASN A 21 -6.95 -6.27 -6.60
N CYS A 22 -6.06 -5.37 -6.15
CA CYS A 22 -5.07 -4.73 -7.02
C CYS A 22 -3.65 -5.02 -6.53
N SER A 23 -2.69 -5.03 -7.46
CA SER A 23 -1.27 -5.21 -7.13
C SER A 23 -0.41 -4.36 -8.06
N LEU A 24 0.59 -3.70 -7.48
CA LEU A 24 1.54 -2.85 -8.20
C LEU A 24 2.96 -3.17 -7.75
N PHE A 25 3.82 -3.50 -8.70
CA PHE A 25 5.22 -3.85 -8.44
C PHE A 25 6.14 -2.88 -9.17
N ALA A 26 7.20 -2.45 -8.49
CA ALA A 26 8.30 -1.72 -9.11
C ALA A 26 9.48 -2.68 -9.33
N TYR A 27 9.86 -2.89 -10.59
CA TYR A 27 10.95 -3.78 -10.99
C TYR A 27 12.04 -3.02 -11.75
N GLY A 28 13.29 -3.47 -11.60
CA GLY A 28 14.46 -2.85 -12.24
C GLY A 28 15.74 -3.01 -11.43
N GLN A 29 16.87 -2.63 -12.01
CA GLN A 29 18.19 -2.71 -11.37
C GLN A 29 18.30 -1.85 -10.09
N THR A 30 19.27 -2.14 -9.22
CA THR A 30 19.58 -1.25 -8.08
C THR A 30 19.93 0.15 -8.58
N GLY A 31 19.40 1.17 -7.90
CA GLY A 31 19.54 2.57 -8.32
C GLY A 31 18.55 3.04 -9.39
N SER A 32 17.71 2.16 -9.98
CA SER A 32 16.75 2.54 -11.03
C SER A 32 15.52 3.31 -10.54
N GLY A 33 15.46 3.69 -9.26
CA GLY A 33 14.35 4.47 -8.71
C GLY A 33 13.15 3.66 -8.20
N LYS A 34 13.23 2.34 -8.02
CA LYS A 34 12.11 1.51 -7.48
C LYS A 34 11.51 2.09 -6.19
N SER A 35 12.34 2.31 -5.16
CA SER A 35 11.90 2.87 -3.87
C SER A 35 11.44 4.32 -4.01
N TYR A 36 12.08 5.08 -4.91
CA TYR A 36 11.72 6.47 -5.19
C TYR A 36 10.33 6.60 -5.83
N SER A 37 9.96 5.67 -6.71
CA SER A 37 8.63 5.65 -7.32
C SER A 37 7.56 5.14 -6.35
N MET A 38 7.83 4.07 -5.60
CA MET A 38 6.84 3.46 -4.70
C MET A 38 6.61 4.30 -3.44
N VAL A 39 7.66 4.67 -2.72
CA VAL A 39 7.57 5.37 -1.42
C VAL A 39 7.90 6.85 -1.57
N GLY A 40 8.89 7.18 -2.38
CA GLY A 40 9.38 8.57 -2.50
C GLY A 40 10.56 8.89 -1.59
N TYR A 41 10.94 10.16 -1.55
CA TYR A 41 12.02 10.66 -0.71
C TYR A 41 11.80 12.13 -0.31
N GLY A 42 11.92 12.44 0.98
CA GLY A 42 11.70 13.78 1.51
C GLY A 42 10.33 14.33 1.13
N ASN A 43 10.30 15.49 0.48
CA ASN A 43 9.06 16.13 0.01
C ASN A 43 8.45 15.45 -1.23
N ASN A 44 9.20 14.59 -1.92
CA ASN A 44 8.73 13.90 -3.12
C ASN A 44 8.04 12.58 -2.74
N LYS A 45 6.76 12.66 -2.37
CA LYS A 45 5.91 11.48 -2.06
C LYS A 45 5.71 10.59 -3.28
N GLY A 46 5.95 9.28 -3.14
CA GLY A 46 5.72 8.27 -4.17
C GLY A 46 4.27 7.77 -4.20
N ILE A 47 4.04 6.67 -4.90
CA ILE A 47 2.70 6.11 -5.12
C ILE A 47 2.01 5.71 -3.81
N VAL A 48 2.69 5.01 -2.91
CA VAL A 48 2.10 4.50 -1.65
C VAL A 48 1.57 5.63 -0.76
N PRO A 49 2.37 6.65 -0.36
CA PRO A 49 1.83 7.72 0.48
C PRO A 49 0.73 8.53 -0.21
N LEU A 50 0.84 8.77 -1.53
CA LEU A 50 -0.21 9.48 -2.29
C LEU A 50 -1.51 8.67 -2.34
N ALA A 51 -1.43 7.35 -2.54
CA ALA A 51 -2.59 6.46 -2.54
C ALA A 51 -3.26 6.42 -1.17
N CYS A 52 -2.50 6.40 -0.07
CA CYS A 52 -3.05 6.47 1.28
C CYS A 52 -3.79 7.81 1.52
N GLU A 53 -3.19 8.94 1.12
CA GLU A 53 -3.83 10.26 1.24
C GLU A 53 -5.14 10.34 0.45
N ASP A 54 -5.14 9.87 -0.80
CA ASP A 54 -6.31 9.90 -1.66
C ASP A 54 -7.40 8.90 -1.19
N LEU A 55 -7.00 7.74 -0.65
CA LEU A 55 -7.92 6.78 -0.03
C LEU A 55 -8.67 7.41 1.15
N PHE A 56 -7.94 7.98 2.12
CA PHE A 56 -8.58 8.57 3.30
C PHE A 56 -9.41 9.82 2.95
N LYS A 57 -8.98 10.60 1.96
CA LYS A 57 -9.78 11.69 1.41
C LYS A 57 -11.09 11.15 0.81
N GLY A 58 -11.03 10.11 -0.01
CA GLY A 58 -12.22 9.47 -0.59
C GLY A 58 -13.18 8.92 0.48
N ILE A 59 -12.66 8.33 1.56
CA ILE A 59 -13.48 7.90 2.71
C ILE A 59 -14.18 9.12 3.35
N ALA A 60 -13.46 10.21 3.59
CA ALA A 60 -14.02 11.42 4.18
C ALA A 60 -15.13 12.04 3.31
N ASP A 61 -14.88 12.17 2.00
CA ASP A 61 -15.83 12.75 1.05
C ASP A 61 -17.10 11.90 0.92
N LYS A 62 -16.96 10.57 0.95
CA LYS A 62 -18.11 9.65 0.94
C LYS A 62 -18.91 9.73 2.24
N ARG A 63 -18.25 9.82 3.40
CA ARG A 63 -18.93 9.96 4.71
C ARG A 63 -19.80 11.21 4.80
N VAL A 64 -19.40 12.33 4.19
CA VAL A 64 -20.22 13.55 4.16
C VAL A 64 -21.55 13.33 3.44
N ASN A 65 -21.58 12.47 2.42
CA ASN A 65 -22.74 12.21 1.57
C ASN A 65 -23.40 10.85 1.83
N ALA A 66 -22.89 10.08 2.80
CA ALA A 66 -23.27 8.70 3.02
C ALA A 66 -24.65 8.58 3.67
N LYS A 67 -25.36 7.50 3.32
CA LYS A 67 -26.51 7.02 4.10
C LYS A 67 -26.00 6.58 5.49
N LYS A 68 -26.87 6.61 6.50
CA LYS A 68 -26.53 6.33 7.92
C LYS A 68 -25.83 4.97 8.18
N ASP A 69 -25.80 4.06 7.21
CA ASP A 69 -25.39 2.66 7.39
C ASP A 69 -24.11 2.26 6.63
N GLU A 70 -23.34 3.21 6.06
CA GLU A 70 -22.06 2.88 5.40
C GLU A 70 -20.86 2.97 6.36
N GLU A 71 -20.17 1.86 6.56
CA GLU A 71 -18.93 1.77 7.35
C GLU A 71 -17.72 1.45 6.45
N TYR A 72 -16.57 2.04 6.78
CA TYR A 72 -15.32 1.85 6.06
C TYR A 72 -14.24 1.39 7.05
N GLN A 73 -13.65 0.22 6.79
CA GLN A 73 -12.54 -0.34 7.56
C GLN A 73 -11.29 -0.40 6.69
N VAL A 74 -10.16 0.10 7.19
CA VAL A 74 -8.86 0.03 6.52
C VAL A 74 -7.88 -0.70 7.41
N THR A 75 -7.24 -1.73 6.87
CA THR A 75 -6.17 -2.48 7.52
C THR A 75 -4.89 -2.40 6.71
N LEU A 76 -3.75 -2.24 7.37
CA LEU A 76 -2.44 -2.14 6.73
C LEU A 76 -1.49 -3.20 7.28
N SER A 77 -0.75 -3.86 6.38
CA SER A 77 0.36 -4.75 6.71
C SER A 77 1.57 -4.37 5.87
N MET A 78 2.77 -4.41 6.45
CA MET A 78 4.03 -4.16 5.74
C MET A 78 5.00 -5.28 6.02
N LEU A 79 5.38 -6.02 4.97
CA LEU A 79 6.20 -7.23 5.07
C LEU A 79 7.45 -7.09 4.21
N GLU A 80 8.57 -7.62 4.69
CA GLU A 80 9.81 -7.81 3.94
C GLU A 80 10.01 -9.31 3.70
N ILE A 81 10.39 -9.66 2.47
CA ILE A 81 10.84 -11.01 2.13
C ILE A 81 12.31 -10.91 1.73
N TYR A 82 13.18 -11.53 2.53
CA TYR A 82 14.62 -11.54 2.28
C TYR A 82 15.19 -12.92 2.63
N ASN A 83 15.93 -13.52 1.70
CA ASN A 83 16.53 -14.84 1.87
C ASN A 83 15.50 -15.91 2.33
N GLU A 84 14.33 -15.95 1.68
CA GLU A 84 13.21 -16.85 2.02
C GLU A 84 12.69 -16.69 3.47
N GLN A 85 12.96 -15.57 4.13
CA GLN A 85 12.43 -15.23 5.44
C GLN A 85 11.44 -14.08 5.33
N VAL A 86 10.24 -14.26 5.89
CA VAL A 86 9.22 -13.21 5.96
C VAL A 86 9.38 -12.44 7.27
N ARG A 87 9.47 -11.12 7.21
CA ARG A 87 9.59 -10.24 8.38
C ARG A 87 8.46 -9.22 8.39
N ASP A 88 7.80 -9.07 9.53
CA ASP A 88 6.88 -7.98 9.78
C ASP A 88 7.65 -6.69 10.06
N LEU A 89 7.46 -5.68 9.21
CA LEU A 89 8.12 -4.38 9.34
C LEU A 89 7.42 -3.45 10.35
N LEU A 90 6.18 -3.75 10.73
CA LEU A 90 5.42 -2.97 11.71
C LEU A 90 5.58 -3.53 13.14
N ASN A 91 6.06 -4.77 13.29
CA ASN A 91 6.37 -5.35 14.58
C ASN A 91 7.80 -4.98 15.05
N THR A 92 7.89 -3.98 15.92
CA THR A 92 9.17 -3.46 16.45
C THR A 92 9.73 -4.26 17.64
N LYS A 93 8.93 -5.16 18.23
CA LYS A 93 9.24 -5.76 19.54
C LYS A 93 9.99 -7.09 19.47
N THR A 94 9.90 -7.81 18.36
CA THR A 94 10.48 -9.15 18.25
C THR A 94 10.87 -9.47 16.82
N LEU A 95 12.17 -9.52 16.57
CA LEU A 95 12.72 -10.26 15.44
C LEU A 95 12.54 -11.74 15.74
N GLN A 96 11.45 -12.34 15.23
CA GLN A 96 11.29 -13.78 15.30
C GLN A 96 12.44 -14.44 14.57
N LYS A 97 13.25 -15.22 15.30
CA LYS A 97 14.33 -16.02 14.71
C LYS A 97 13.69 -17.03 13.76
N GLY A 98 13.97 -16.91 12.46
CA GLY A 98 13.34 -17.74 11.43
C GLY A 98 12.11 -17.12 10.74
N GLY A 99 11.78 -15.85 11.02
CA GLY A 99 10.70 -15.13 10.34
C GLY A 99 9.28 -15.62 10.65
N LEU A 100 8.30 -14.98 10.02
CA LEU A 100 6.90 -15.40 10.05
C LEU A 100 6.71 -16.67 9.24
N LYS A 101 5.94 -17.62 9.78
CA LYS A 101 5.58 -18.84 9.06
C LYS A 101 4.52 -18.56 8.00
N VAL A 102 4.81 -18.91 6.76
CA VAL A 102 3.82 -18.92 5.67
C VAL A 102 2.90 -20.12 5.85
N ARG A 103 1.59 -19.88 5.86
CA ARG A 103 0.55 -20.90 5.99
C ARG A 103 -0.48 -20.71 4.88
N GLN A 104 -1.09 -21.81 4.45
CA GLN A 104 -2.19 -21.81 3.50
C GLN A 104 -3.41 -22.44 4.17
N HIS A 105 -4.51 -21.69 4.21
CA HIS A 105 -5.83 -22.19 4.58
C HIS A 105 -6.75 -22.11 3.36
N PRO A 106 -7.61 -23.13 3.11
CA PRO A 106 -8.56 -23.14 2.00
C PRO A 106 -9.61 -22.04 2.08
#